data_AF-A0A350ILW3-F1
#
_entry.id   AF-A0A350ILW3-F1
#
_cell.length_a   1.000
_cell.length_b   1.000
_cell.length_c   1.000
_cell.angle_alpha   90.00
_cell.angle_beta   90.00
_cell.angle_gamma   90.00
#
_symmetry.space_group_name_H-M   'P 1'
#
loop_
_entity.id
_entity.type
_entity.pdbx_description
1 polymer ?
#
loop_
_entity_poly.entity_id
_entity_poly.type
_entity_poly.pdbx_seq_one_letter_code
_entity_poly.pdbx_strand_id
1 'polypeptide(L)' 'GLEPRDLKYYYSEFAQYQDNCEYNHCTHIHEPNCAVLQAVEKREIPIERYKNYYNIFKSLE' A
#
# COMPACT_ATOMS: atom_id res chain seq x y z
N GLY A 1 -12.64 10.20 11.68
CA GLY A 1 -11.26 9.76 12.00
C GLY A 1 -10.55 9.45 10.70
N LEU A 2 -9.28 9.09 10.75
CA LEU A 2 -8.60 8.50 9.59
C LEU A 2 -9.06 7.04 9.46
N GLU A 3 -9.62 6.67 8.31
CA GLU A 3 -10.02 5.28 8.04
C GLU A 3 -8.82 4.47 7.49
N PRO A 4 -8.65 3.19 7.86
CA PRO A 4 -7.55 2.35 7.35
C PRO A 4 -7.45 2.35 5.82
N ARG A 5 -8.60 2.30 5.14
CA ARG A 5 -8.70 2.28 3.67
C ARG A 5 -8.19 3.55 2.99
N ASP A 6 -8.20 4.67 3.71
CA ASP A 6 -7.79 5.97 3.19
C ASP A 6 -6.29 6.23 3.42
N LEU A 7 -5.64 5.44 4.28
CA LEU A 7 -4.22 5.57 4.61
C LEU A 7 -3.32 5.52 3.38
N LYS A 8 -3.67 4.70 2.37
CA LYS A 8 -2.90 4.56 1.13
C LYS A 8 -2.72 5.88 0.37
N TYR A 9 -3.67 6.81 0.48
CA TYR A 9 -3.61 8.11 -0.18
C TYR A 9 -2.59 9.07 0.46
N TYR A 10 -2.07 8.74 1.64
CA TYR A 10 -1.01 9.51 2.32
C TYR A 10 0.41 9.04 1.93
N TYR A 11 0.52 7.99 1.12
CA TYR A 11 1.78 7.45 0.62
C TYR A 11 1.88 7.72 -0.88
N SER A 12 2.46 8.87 -1.24
CA SER A 12 2.60 9.32 -2.64
C SER A 12 3.34 8.31 -3.51
N GLU A 13 4.23 7.50 -2.94
CA GLU A 13 4.97 6.47 -3.67
C GLU A 13 4.07 5.37 -4.23
N PHE A 14 2.90 5.15 -3.63
CA PHE A 14 1.93 4.16 -4.09
C PHE A 14 1.14 4.65 -5.30
N ALA A 15 1.05 5.97 -5.50
CA ALA A 15 0.17 6.57 -6.51
C ALA A 15 0.49 6.11 -7.94
N GLN A 16 1.77 5.87 -8.25
CA GLN A 16 2.20 5.39 -9.56
C GLN A 16 1.90 3.89 -9.81
N TYR A 17 1.59 3.13 -8.75
CA TYR A 17 1.38 1.67 -8.82
C TYR A 17 -0.07 1.27 -8.56
N GLN A 18 -0.83 2.05 -7.78
CA GLN A 18 -2.18 1.70 -7.37
C GLN A 18 -3.14 1.46 -8.55
N ASP A 19 -2.96 2.18 -9.66
CA ASP A 19 -3.78 2.02 -10.88
C ASP A 19 -3.51 0.70 -11.61
N ASN A 20 -2.39 0.04 -11.29
CA ASN A 20 -2.02 -1.27 -11.83
C ASN A 20 -2.39 -2.43 -10.89
N CYS A 21 -3.05 -2.16 -9.77
CA CYS A 21 -3.59 -3.21 -8.92
C CYS A 21 -4.76 -3.93 -9.60
N GLU A 22 -4.85 -5.24 -9.44
CA GLU A 22 -5.97 -6.03 -9.96
C GLU A 22 -7.33 -5.61 -9.36
N TYR A 23 -7.32 -5.11 -8.12
CA TYR A 23 -8.52 -4.71 -7.38
C TYR A 23 -8.61 -3.19 -7.24
N ASN A 24 -9.76 -2.63 -7.63
CA ASN A 24 -10.08 -1.20 -7.49
C ASN A 24 -9.99 -0.68 -6.03
N HIS A 25 -10.22 -1.56 -5.05
CA HIS A 25 -10.18 -1.21 -3.62
C HIS A 25 -9.00 -1.88 -2.89
N CYS A 26 -7.88 -2.07 -3.58
CA CYS A 26 -6.66 -2.63 -2.99
C CYS A 26 -6.21 -1.82 -1.75
N THR A 27 -5.98 -2.51 -0.64
CA THR A 27 -5.36 -2.01 0.58
C THR A 27 -3.85 -2.21 0.57
N HIS A 28 -3.30 -2.92 -0.40
CA HIS A 28 -1.88 -3.22 -0.52
C HIS A 28 -1.32 -4.04 0.65
N ILE A 29 -2.15 -4.86 1.31
CA ILE A 29 -1.75 -5.66 2.49
C ILE A 29 -1.69 -7.15 2.17
N HIS A 30 -2.73 -7.67 1.52
CA HIS A 30 -2.92 -9.13 1.32
C HIS A 30 -3.48 -9.47 -0.06
N GLU A 31 -3.73 -8.46 -0.90
CA GLU A 31 -4.33 -8.65 -2.21
C GLU A 31 -3.38 -9.38 -3.15
N PRO A 32 -3.86 -10.42 -3.87
CA PRO A 32 -3.07 -11.06 -4.90
C PRO A 32 -2.80 -10.06 -6.03
N ASN A 33 -1.64 -10.21 -6.69
CA ASN A 33 -1.22 -9.36 -7.81
C ASN A 33 -1.24 -7.85 -7.50
N CYS A 34 -0.99 -7.47 -6.24
CA CYS A 34 -0.87 -6.07 -5.88
C CYS A 34 0.41 -5.44 -6.46
N ALA A 35 0.25 -4.50 -7.39
CA ALA A 35 1.37 -3.77 -7.99
C ALA A 35 2.25 -3.03 -6.96
N VAL A 36 1.68 -2.52 -5.86
CA VAL A 36 2.45 -1.91 -4.76
C VAL A 36 3.34 -2.94 -4.08
N LEU A 37 2.83 -4.14 -3.76
CA LEU A 37 3.63 -5.20 -3.14
C LEU A 37 4.76 -5.65 -4.08
N GLN A 38 4.47 -5.79 -5.38
CA GLN A 38 5.49 -6.11 -6.38
C GLN A 38 6.57 -5.02 -6.48
N ALA A 39 6.20 -3.75 -6.41
CA ALA A 39 7.15 -2.64 -6.40
C ALA A 39 8.02 -2.63 -5.13
N VAL A 40 7.47 -3.04 -3.99
CA VAL A 40 8.25 -3.26 -2.74
C VAL A 40 9.24 -4.41 -2.92
N GLU A 41 8.83 -5.54 -3.50
CA GLU A 41 9.70 -6.68 -3.78
C GLU A 41 10.84 -6.32 -4.74
N LYS A 42 10.56 -5.50 -5.75
CA LYS A 42 11.54 -4.96 -6.70
C LYS A 42 12.41 -3.83 -6.11
N ARG A 43 12.16 -3.41 -4.86
CA ARG A 43 12.82 -2.28 -4.16
C ARG A 43 12.62 -0.93 -4.83
N GLU A 44 11.60 -0.78 -5.67
CA GLU A 44 11.19 0.50 -6.24
C GLU A 44 10.48 1.35 -5.18
N ILE A 45 9.75 0.70 -4.27
CA ILE A 45 9.28 1.28 -3.02
C ILE A 45 10.22 0.80 -1.90
N PRO A 46 10.79 1.72 -1.09
CA PRO A 46 11.61 1.33 0.06
C PRO A 46 10.81 0.46 1.04
N ILE A 47 11.37 -0.68 1.42
CA ILE A 47 10.72 -1.65 2.33
C ILE A 47 10.32 -0.98 3.66
N GLU A 48 11.11 -0.03 4.16
CA GLU A 48 10.81 0.71 5.40
C GLU A 48 9.55 1.56 5.27
N ARG A 49 9.32 2.17 4.10
CA ARG A 49 8.10 2.96 3.83
C ARG A 49 6.87 2.06 3.84
N TYR A 50 6.95 0.90 3.20
CA TYR A 50 5.88 -0.09 3.23
C TYR A 50 5.63 -0.66 4.65
N LYS A 51 6.70 -0.97 5.40
CA LYS A 51 6.56 -1.43 6.80
C LYS A 51 5.87 -0.40 7.68
N ASN A 52 6.20 0.88 7.51
CA ASN A 52 5.53 1.96 8.23
C ASN A 52 4.04 2.04 7.88
N TYR A 53 3.71 1.94 6.58
CA TYR A 53 2.32 1.85 6.12
C TYR A 53 1.57 0.70 6.80
N TYR A 54 2.13 -0.51 6.75
CA TYR A 54 1.53 -1.70 7.35
C TYR A 54 1.28 -1.55 8.86
N ASN A 55 2.25 -1.01 9.60
CA ASN A 55 2.13 -0.81 11.05
C ASN A 55 1.04 0.20 11.42
N ILE A 56 0.94 1.30 10.67
CA ILE A 56 -0.11 2.29 10.88
C ILE A 56 -1.47 1.70 10.51
N PHE A 57 -1.56 1.02 9.37
CA PHE A 57 -2.78 0.34 8.93
C PHE A 57 -3.32 -0.58 10.02
N LYS A 58 -2.44 -1.43 10.59
CA LYS A 58 -2.79 -2.34 11.69
C LYS A 58 -3.19 -1.66 12.99
N SER A 59 -2.76 -0.42 13.21
CA SER A 59 -3.12 0.35 14.41
C SER A 59 -4.46 1.08 14.26
N LEU A 60 -4.98 1.16 13.03
CA LEU A 60 -6.29 1.75 12.70
C LEU A 60 -7.41 0.70 12.59
N GLU A 61 -7.06 -0.59 12.52
CA GLU A 61 -7.98 -1.74 12.65
C GLU A 61 -8.33 -2.01 14.12
#